data_AF-A0A954C1D4-F1
#
_entry.id   AF-A0A954C1D4-F1
#
_cell.length_a   1.000
_cell.length_b   1.000
_cell.length_c   1.000
_cell.angle_alpha   90.00
_cell.angle_beta   90.00
_cell.angle_gamma   90.00
#
_symmetry.space_group_name_H-M   'P 1'
#
loop_
_entity.id
_entity.type
_entity.pdbx_description
1 polymer ?
#
loop_
_entity_poly.entity_id
_entity_poly.type
_entity_poly.pdbx_seq_one_letter_code
_entity_poly.pdbx_strand_id
1 'polypeptide(L)'
;MKLTTAMCLCVAMLLQACASTKEEPKPESGNPDPSLSSEQIVLKVLKEGLVGGDLDVIQQYVAEDYKQHNPMAADGRQGLLDFI
;
A
#
# COMPACT_ATOMS: atom_id res chain seq x y z
N MET A 1 25.20 -44.65 23.95
CA MET A 1 24.24 -44.13 22.93
C MET A 1 23.19 -43.26 23.61
N LYS A 2 23.39 -41.94 23.69
CA LYS A 2 22.32 -40.91 23.86
C LYS A 2 22.87 -39.58 23.36
N LEU A 3 22.81 -39.35 22.04
CA LEU A 3 23.26 -38.10 21.40
C LEU A 3 22.33 -37.73 20.23
N THR A 4 21.01 -37.80 20.44
CA THR A 4 20.03 -37.52 19.38
C THR A 4 18.99 -36.44 19.73
N THR A 5 19.01 -35.85 20.92
CA THR A 5 17.94 -34.91 21.33
C THR A 5 18.28 -33.42 21.17
N ALA A 6 19.55 -33.04 20.97
CA ALA A 6 19.95 -31.62 20.96
C ALA A 6 19.79 -30.89 19.60
N MET A 7 19.42 -31.60 18.52
CA MET A 7 19.41 -31.07 17.15
C MET A 7 17.99 -30.81 16.61
N CYS A 8 17.03 -30.46 17.49
CA CYS A 8 15.67 -30.12 17.05
C CYS A 8 15.22 -28.71 17.50
N LEU A 9 15.92 -28.08 18.46
CA LEU A 9 15.45 -26.82 19.06
C LEU A 9 15.91 -25.54 18.35
N CYS A 10 16.86 -25.61 17.41
CA CYS A 10 17.42 -24.40 16.77
C CYS A 10 16.69 -23.97 15.49
N VAL A 11 15.85 -24.81 14.88
CA VAL A 11 15.22 -24.50 13.58
C VAL A 11 13.97 -23.61 13.73
N ALA A 12 13.34 -23.57 14.91
CA ALA A 12 12.14 -22.76 15.14
C ALA A 12 12.41 -21.26 15.36
N MET A 13 13.66 -20.83 15.59
CA MET A 13 13.99 -19.43 15.90
C MET A 13 14.43 -18.58 14.70
N LEU A 14 14.49 -19.15 13.48
CA LEU A 14 14.98 -18.43 12.29
C LEU A 14 13.87 -17.85 11.39
N LEU A 15 12.59 -18.04 11.74
CA LEU A 15 11.46 -17.61 10.90
C LEU A 15 10.94 -16.19 11.17
N GLN A 16 11.51 -15.45 12.14
CA GLN A 16 10.96 -14.13 12.55
C GLN A 16 11.72 -12.92 11.99
N ALA A 17 12.67 -13.09 11.08
CA ALA A 17 13.55 -12.00 10.64
C ALA A 17 13.01 -11.13 9.49
N CYS A 18 11.81 -11.38 8.94
CA CYS A 18 11.33 -10.66 7.74
C CYS A 18 10.10 -9.75 7.92
N ALA A 19 9.52 -9.63 9.11
CA ALA A 19 8.36 -8.75 9.33
C ALA A 19 8.76 -7.47 10.07
N SER A 20 9.49 -6.58 9.40
CA SER A 20 9.62 -5.18 9.82
C SER A 20 8.60 -4.33 9.06
N THR A 21 7.32 -4.50 9.39
CA THR A 21 6.29 -3.53 9.02
C THR A 21 6.39 -2.39 10.03
N LYS A 22 7.22 -1.38 9.73
CA LYS A 22 6.99 -0.06 10.31
C LYS A 22 5.69 0.42 9.70
N GLU A 23 4.60 0.30 10.46
CA GLU A 23 3.39 1.04 10.16
C GLU A 23 3.70 2.51 10.41
N GLU A 24 4.12 3.20 9.35
CA GLU A 24 4.14 4.66 9.31
C GLU A 24 2.69 5.13 9.53
N PRO A 25 2.44 6.15 10.37
CA PRO A 25 1.10 6.67 10.57
C PRO A 25 0.55 7.10 9.20
N LYS A 26 -0.64 6.58 8.86
CA LYS A 26 -1.31 6.91 7.61
C LYS A 26 -1.47 8.43 7.51
N PRO A 27 -0.91 9.08 6.47
CA PRO A 27 -1.08 10.51 6.27
C PRO A 27 -2.57 10.86 6.18
N GLU A 28 -2.92 12.05 6.64
CA GLU A 28 -4.28 12.59 6.48
C GLU A 28 -4.66 12.59 4.99
N SER A 29 -5.91 12.20 4.70
CA SER A 29 -6.46 12.14 3.34
C SER A 29 -6.20 13.47 2.60
N GLY A 30 -5.59 13.41 1.42
CA GLY A 30 -5.26 14.60 0.62
C GLY A 30 -3.90 15.23 0.90
N ASN A 31 -3.13 14.72 1.88
CA ASN A 31 -1.75 15.12 2.13
C ASN A 31 -0.79 13.96 1.83
N PRO A 32 -0.20 13.90 0.62
CA PRO A 32 0.76 12.85 0.28
C PRO A 32 2.02 12.97 1.15
N ASP A 33 2.63 11.81 1.45
CA ASP A 33 3.91 11.75 2.16
C ASP A 33 4.98 12.59 1.41
N PRO A 34 5.54 13.64 2.04
CA PRO A 34 6.49 14.54 1.38
C PRO A 34 7.83 13.88 1.05
N SER A 35 8.10 12.67 1.56
CA SER A 35 9.32 11.91 1.25
C SER A 35 9.24 11.15 -0.08
N LEU A 36 8.05 11.00 -0.66
CA LEU A 36 7.83 10.29 -1.92
C LEU A 36 7.98 11.21 -3.13
N SER A 37 8.67 10.71 -4.16
CA SER A 37 8.68 11.35 -5.47
C SER A 37 7.31 11.21 -6.17
N SER A 38 7.04 12.06 -7.16
CA SER A 38 5.83 11.94 -7.99
C SER A 38 5.72 10.58 -8.66
N GLU A 39 6.83 10.00 -9.11
CA GLU A 39 6.86 8.66 -9.71
C GLU A 39 6.44 7.59 -8.70
N GLN A 40 6.95 7.66 -7.47
CA GLN A 40 6.58 6.72 -6.41
C GLN A 40 5.10 6.82 -6.04
N ILE A 41 4.56 8.04 -5.97
CA ILE A 41 3.13 8.28 -5.74
C ILE A 41 2.28 7.65 -6.86
N VAL A 42 2.64 7.90 -8.13
CA VAL A 42 1.91 7.33 -9.27
C VAL A 42 1.95 5.80 -9.24
N LEU A 43 3.11 5.21 -8.97
CA LEU A 43 3.23 3.75 -8.87
C LEU A 43 2.40 3.17 -7.72
N LYS A 44 2.33 3.86 -6.59
CA LYS A 44 1.50 3.46 -5.45
C LYS A 44 0.01 3.49 -5.81
N VAL A 45 -0.46 4.60 -6.41
CA VAL A 45 -1.85 4.72 -6.88
C VAL A 45 -2.20 3.64 -7.90
N LEU A 46 -1.33 3.39 -8.89
CA LEU A 46 -1.58 2.37 -9.91
C LEU A 46 -1.62 0.96 -9.32
N LYS A 47 -0.61 0.58 -8.53
CA LYS A 47 -0.44 -0.81 -8.07
C LYS A 47 -1.33 -1.16 -6.89
N GLU A 48 -1.39 -0.29 -5.90
CA GLU A 48 -2.12 -0.56 -4.66
C GLU A 48 -3.56 -0.06 -4.77
N GLY A 49 -3.76 1.17 -5.27
CA GLY A 49 -5.08 1.76 -5.42
C GLY A 49 -5.92 1.10 -6.52
N LEU A 50 -5.47 1.14 -7.77
CA LEU A 50 -6.28 0.67 -8.91
C LEU A 50 -6.20 -0.84 -9.13
N VAL A 51 -5.00 -1.42 -9.15
CA VAL A 51 -4.83 -2.87 -9.35
C VAL A 51 -5.16 -3.64 -8.08
N GLY A 52 -4.75 -3.14 -6.92
CA GLY A 52 -4.99 -3.76 -5.61
C GLY A 52 -6.36 -3.46 -5.00
N GLY A 53 -7.07 -2.45 -5.49
CA GLY A 53 -8.38 -2.03 -4.96
C GLY A 53 -8.31 -1.29 -3.63
N ASP A 54 -7.14 -0.78 -3.24
CA ASP A 54 -6.98 -0.03 -1.99
C ASP A 54 -7.55 1.39 -2.12
N LEU A 55 -8.82 1.54 -1.74
CA LEU A 55 -9.52 2.84 -1.80
C LEU A 55 -8.92 3.89 -0.85
N ASP A 56 -8.18 3.47 0.18
CA ASP A 56 -7.51 4.40 1.07
C ASP A 56 -6.33 5.08 0.38
N VAL A 57 -5.60 4.35 -0.46
CA VAL A 57 -4.55 4.93 -1.32
C VAL A 57 -5.16 5.96 -2.28
N ILE A 58 -6.33 5.67 -2.86
CA ILE A 58 -7.03 6.62 -3.73
C ILE A 58 -7.44 7.89 -2.96
N GLN A 59 -8.03 7.74 -1.76
CA GLN A 59 -8.39 8.86 -0.89
C GLN A 59 -7.21 9.74 -0.53
N GLN A 60 -6.06 9.12 -0.27
CA GLN A 60 -4.87 9.83 0.18
C GLN A 60 -4.14 10.57 -0.95
N TYR A 61 -4.01 9.95 -2.12
CA TYR A 61 -3.10 10.43 -3.18
C TYR A 61 -3.80 11.01 -4.42
N VAL A 62 -5.13 10.90 -4.53
CA VAL A 62 -5.90 11.52 -5.63
C VAL A 62 -6.57 12.80 -5.16
N ALA A 63 -6.33 13.91 -5.87
CA ALA A 63 -6.91 15.21 -5.55
C ALA A 63 -8.44 15.21 -5.69
N GLU A 64 -9.13 16.02 -4.88
CA GLU A 64 -10.61 16.10 -4.89
C GLU A 64 -11.17 16.46 -6.27
N ASP A 65 -10.50 17.39 -6.94
CA ASP A 65 -10.84 17.94 -8.24
C ASP A 65 -10.17 17.20 -9.42
N TYR A 66 -9.69 15.97 -9.20
CA TYR A 66 -9.05 15.14 -10.21
C TYR A 66 -9.81 15.13 -11.55
N LYS A 67 -9.08 15.25 -12.66
CA LYS A 67 -9.66 15.28 -14.01
C LYS A 67 -9.47 13.94 -14.71
N GLN A 68 -10.58 13.27 -15.01
CA GLN A 68 -10.57 11.95 -15.62
C GLN A 68 -10.90 12.06 -17.11
N HIS A 69 -10.06 11.44 -17.94
CA HIS A 69 -10.25 11.46 -19.39
C HIS A 69 -11.06 10.27 -19.90
N ASN A 70 -11.27 9.22 -19.09
CA ASN A 70 -12.19 8.15 -19.42
C ASN A 70 -13.63 8.68 -19.48
N PRO A 71 -14.31 8.69 -20.64
CA PRO A 71 -15.65 9.26 -20.80
C PRO A 71 -16.75 8.52 -20.01
N MET A 72 -16.46 7.32 -19.51
CA MET A 72 -17.39 6.50 -18.72
C MET A 72 -17.29 6.77 -17.21
N ALA A 73 -16.29 7.52 -16.77
CA ALA A 73 -16.09 7.90 -15.37
C ALA A 73 -16.34 9.39 -15.21
N ALA A 74 -16.98 9.79 -14.11
CA ALA A 74 -17.13 11.21 -13.79
C ALA A 74 -15.78 11.82 -13.37
N ASP A 75 -15.67 13.14 -13.54
CA ASP A 75 -14.58 13.92 -12.94
C ASP A 75 -14.62 13.85 -11.41
N GLY A 76 -13.49 14.19 -10.80
CA GLY A 76 -13.27 14.26 -9.35
C GLY A 76 -12.80 12.93 -8.76
N ARG A 77 -12.23 12.98 -7.55
CA ARG A 77 -11.87 11.76 -6.81
C ARG A 77 -13.07 10.85 -6.61
N GLN A 78 -14.24 11.42 -6.31
CA GLN A 78 -15.46 10.64 -6.14
C GLN A 78 -15.86 9.93 -7.44
N GLY A 79 -15.74 10.61 -8.60
CA GLY A 79 -16.01 9.99 -9.89
C GLY A 79 -15.08 8.82 -10.22
N LEU A 80 -13.82 8.86 -9.76
CA LEU A 80 -12.92 7.72 -9.81
C LEU A 80 -13.35 6.59 -8.87
N LEU A 81 -13.68 6.89 -7.60
CA LEU A 81 -14.11 5.90 -6.60
C LEU A 81 -15.40 5.17 -7.01
N ASP A 82 -16.34 5.88 -7.64
CA ASP A 82 -17.60 5.30 -8.11
C ASP A 82 -17.42 4.40 -9.35
N PHE A 83 -16.30 4.55 -10.07
CA PHE A 83 -16.02 3.82 -11.31
C PHE A 83 -15.26 2.50 -11.09
N ILE A 84 -14.43 2.42 -10.04
CA ILE A 84 -13.51 1.30 -9.78
C ILE A 84 -14.11 0.20 -8.90
#